data_AF-H9CJH4-F1
#
_entry.id   AF-H9CJH4-F1
#
_cell.length_a   1.000
_cell.length_b   1.000
_cell.length_c   1.000
_cell.angle_alpha   90.00
_cell.angle_beta   90.00
_cell.angle_gamma   90.00
#
_symmetry.space_group_name_H-M   'P 1'
#
loop_
_entity.id
_entity.type
_entity.pdbx_description
1 polymer ?
#
loop_
_entity_poly.entity_id
_entity_poly.type
_entity_poly.pdbx_seq_one_letter_code
_entity_poly.pdbx_strand_id
1 'polypeptide(L)' 'MSDDTPVTLTGFITSSLGGDLYRFADSTGDIIVEIESDKWFGVNVTPETKVTIWGEIEKEFRSTRIDVSMIRLAN' A
#
# COMPACT_ATOMS: atom_id res chain seq x y z
N MET A 1 -10.88 14.56 14.51
CA MET A 1 -10.85 13.13 14.16
C MET A 1 -9.52 12.94 13.47
N SER A 2 -8.67 12.05 13.98
CA SER A 2 -7.30 11.95 13.49
C SER A 2 -7.31 11.26 12.13
N ASP A 3 -7.28 12.09 11.09
CA ASP A 3 -6.53 11.75 9.89
C ASP A 3 -5.08 11.44 10.30
N ASP A 4 -4.36 10.64 9.52
CA ASP A 4 -2.94 10.30 9.74
C ASP A 4 -2.67 9.21 10.80
N THR A 5 -3.43 8.10 10.78
CA THR A 5 -3.10 6.93 11.62
C THR A 5 -2.01 6.09 10.96
N PRO A 6 -0.79 5.97 11.55
CA PRO A 6 0.28 5.20 10.95
C PRO A 6 -0.04 3.70 10.95
N VAL A 7 0.33 3.02 9.88
CA VAL A 7 0.10 1.58 9.69
C VAL A 7 1.32 0.92 9.06
N THR A 8 1.52 -0.35 9.39
CA THR A 8 2.50 -1.23 8.73
C THR A 8 1.80 -2.53 8.38
N LEU A 9 1.80 -2.89 7.10
CA LEU A 9 1.15 -4.11 6.61
C LEU A 9 2.14 -4.93 5.79
N THR A 10 2.00 -6.25 5.83
CA THR A 10 2.80 -7.18 5.04
C THR A 10 1.89 -8.08 4.21
N GLY A 11 2.11 -8.09 2.89
CA GLY A 11 1.19 -8.68 1.93
C GLY A 11 1.73 -8.59 0.50
N PHE A 12 0.82 -8.44 -0.46
CA PHE A 12 1.14 -8.48 -1.90
C PHE A 12 0.45 -7.34 -2.64
N ILE A 13 1.12 -6.77 -3.63
CA ILE A 13 0.52 -5.86 -4.60
C ILE A 13 -0.10 -6.71 -5.72
N THR A 14 -1.42 -6.88 -5.71
CA THR A 14 -2.10 -7.86 -6.58
C THR A 14 -2.57 -7.27 -7.90
N SER A 15 -2.75 -5.95 -7.99
CA SER A 15 -3.21 -5.27 -9.21
C SER A 15 -2.84 -3.79 -9.21
N SER A 16 -2.53 -3.23 -10.38
CA SER A 16 -2.55 -1.79 -10.62
C SER A 16 -3.97 -1.36 -10.95
N LEU A 17 -4.42 -0.26 -10.35
CA LEU A 17 -5.74 0.35 -10.58
C LEU A 17 -5.65 1.61 -11.45
N GLY A 18 -4.45 1.95 -11.92
CA GLY A 18 -4.14 3.15 -12.70
C GLY A 18 -3.56 4.28 -11.85
N GLY A 19 -2.68 5.09 -12.47
CA GLY A 19 -1.90 6.10 -11.74
C GLY A 19 -1.03 5.47 -10.67
N ASP A 20 -1.03 6.07 -9.48
CA ASP A 20 -0.30 5.60 -8.30
C ASP A 20 -1.15 4.69 -7.40
N LEU A 21 -2.33 4.24 -7.87
CA LEU A 21 -3.24 3.40 -7.08
C LEU A 21 -3.05 1.91 -7.37
N TYR A 22 -2.96 1.12 -6.29
CA TYR A 22 -2.78 -0.32 -6.33
C TYR A 22 -3.73 -1.03 -5.36
N ARG A 23 -4.03 -2.29 -5.65
CA ARG A 23 -4.66 -3.20 -4.70
C ARG A 23 -3.58 -3.93 -3.91
N PHE A 24 -3.63 -3.78 -2.59
CA PHE A 24 -2.80 -4.52 -1.64
C PHE A 24 -3.66 -5.56 -0.94
N ALA A 25 -3.17 -6.78 -0.78
CA ALA A 25 -3.88 -7.85 -0.08
C ALA A 25 -2.98 -8.60 0.91
N ASP A 26 -3.57 -8.98 2.04
CA ASP A 26 -3.00 -9.90 3.02
C ASP A 26 -3.98 -11.04 3.34
N SER A 27 -3.75 -11.80 4.41
CA SER A 27 -4.63 -12.92 4.79
C SER A 27 -6.01 -12.51 5.31
N THR A 28 -6.19 -11.23 5.64
CA THR A 28 -7.41 -10.68 6.26
C THR A 28 -8.33 -10.02 5.24
N GLY A 29 -7.79 -9.59 4.10
CA GLY A 29 -8.56 -8.96 3.03
C GLY A 29 -7.66 -8.14 2.10
N ASP A 30 -8.27 -7.12 1.48
CA ASP A 30 -7.58 -6.19 0.60
C ASP A 30 -7.96 -4.74 0.89
N ILE A 31 -7.09 -3.84 0.46
CA ILE A 31 -7.27 -2.40 0.55
C ILE A 31 -6.59 -1.71 -0.65
N ILE A 32 -7.08 -0.51 -0.99
CA ILE A 32 -6.44 0.35 -1.97
C ILE A 32 -5.29 1.10 -1.28
N VAL A 33 -4.14 1.11 -1.92
CA VAL A 33 -2.95 1.84 -1.49
C VAL A 33 -2.53 2.80 -2.59
N GLU A 34 -2.07 3.98 -2.20
CA GLU A 34 -1.41 4.94 -3.08
C GLU A 34 0.10 4.81 -2.89
N ILE A 35 0.84 4.56 -3.96
CA ILE A 35 2.30 4.38 -3.94
C ILE A 35 2.90 5.21 -5.06
N GLU A 36 3.30 6.44 -4.74
CA GLU A 36 4.04 7.30 -5.65
C GLU A 36 5.36 6.64 -6.10
N SER A 37 5.82 7.04 -7.30
CA SER A 37 7.02 6.46 -7.93
C SER A 37 8.30 6.49 -7.07
N ASP A 38 8.45 7.46 -6.17
CA ASP A 38 9.62 7.61 -5.30
C ASP A 38 9.63 6.62 -4.13
N LYS A 39 8.45 6.13 -3.71
CA LYS A 39 8.28 5.22 -2.57
C LYS A 39 8.79 3.81 -2.83
N TRP A 40 8.95 3.45 -4.11
CA TRP A 40 9.43 2.13 -4.52
C TRP A 40 10.91 1.91 -4.22
N PHE A 41 11.71 2.98 -4.10
CA PHE A 41 13.15 2.92 -3.84
C PHE A 41 13.90 1.90 -4.75
N GLY A 42 13.47 1.76 -6.01
CA GLY A 42 14.05 0.84 -6.99
C GLY A 42 13.67 -0.64 -6.82
N VAL A 43 12.75 -0.98 -5.91
CA VAL A 43 12.24 -2.35 -5.77
C VAL A 43 11.27 -2.67 -6.90
N ASN A 44 11.51 -3.79 -7.57
CA ASN A 44 10.58 -4.36 -8.54
C ASN A 44 9.66 -5.36 -7.85
N VAL A 45 8.34 -5.17 -7.96
CA VAL A 45 7.32 -5.99 -7.29
C VAL A 45 6.40 -6.61 -8.32
N THR A 46 6.22 -7.93 -8.23
CA THR A 46 5.20 -8.68 -8.97
C THR A 46 4.05 -9.08 -8.02
N PRO A 47 2.92 -9.58 -8.54
CA PRO A 47 1.84 -10.11 -7.69
C PRO A 47 2.25 -11.23 -6.73
N GLU A 48 3.33 -11.95 -7.01
CA GLU A 48 3.89 -13.02 -6.17
C GLU A 48 4.94 -12.50 -5.17
N THR A 49 5.35 -11.24 -5.29
CA THR A 49 6.38 -10.63 -4.46
C THR A 49 5.76 -10.16 -3.15
N LYS A 50 6.17 -10.79 -2.04
CA LYS A 50 5.74 -10.38 -0.71
C LYS A 50 6.47 -9.11 -0.29
N VAL A 51 5.73 -8.13 0.21
CA VAL A 51 6.23 -6.80 0.56
C VAL A 51 5.73 -6.35 1.92
N THR A 52 6.45 -5.43 2.55
CA THR A 52 5.97 -4.64 3.69
C THR A 52 5.82 -3.19 3.26
N ILE A 53 4.68 -2.59 3.60
CA ILE A 53 4.37 -1.17 3.36
C ILE A 53 4.25 -0.44 4.69
N TRP A 54 4.75 0.80 4.73
CA TRP A 54 4.56 1.75 5.83
C TRP A 54 3.82 2.96 5.29
N GLY A 55 2.79 3.41 5.99
CA GLY A 55 1.97 4.50 5.51
C GLY A 55 0.99 5.00 6.54
N GLU A 56 0.06 5.83 6.09
CA GLU A 56 -0.98 6.44 6.92
C GLU A 56 -2.37 6.11 6.35
N ILE A 57 -3.31 5.81 7.24
CA ILE A 57 -4.70 5.59 6.85
C ILE A 57 -5.33 6.94 6.53
N GLU A 58 -5.73 7.11 5.27
CA GLU A 58 -6.51 8.24 4.82
C GLU A 58 -7.98 7.86 4.65
N LYS A 59 -8.86 8.65 5.29
CA LYS A 59 -10.31 8.49 5.21
C LYS A 59 -10.89 9.61 4.38
N GLU A 60 -11.37 9.27 3.20
CA GLU A 60 -12.25 10.14 2.44
C GLU A 60 -13.71 9.81 2.74
N PHE A 61 -14.62 10.71 2.34
CA PHE A 61 -16.05 10.60 2.64
C PHE A 61 -16.69 9.24 2.25
N ARG A 62 -16.13 8.52 1.26
CA ARG A 62 -16.65 7.23 0.77
C ARG A 62 -15.60 6.10 0.67
N SER A 63 -14.35 6.36 1.02
CA SER A 63 -13.25 5.43 0.79
C SER A 63 -12.25 5.49 1.93
N THR A 64 -11.56 4.38 2.16
CA THR A 64 -10.39 4.32 3.02
C THR A 64 -9.25 3.79 2.18
N ARG A 65 -8.13 4.51 2.20
CA ARG A 65 -6.90 4.18 1.48
C ARG A 65 -5.71 4.29 2.42
N ILE A 66 -4.59 3.74 2.01
CA ILE A 66 -3.31 3.95 2.69
C ILE A 66 -2.42 4.77 1.76
N ASP A 67 -1.97 5.94 2.21
CA ASP A 67 -0.88 6.65 1.56
C ASP A 67 0.45 6.03 2.01
N VAL A 68 1.20 5.45 1.07
CA VAL A 68 2.41 4.69 1.35
C VAL A 68 3.63 5.59 1.37
N SER A 69 4.28 5.67 2.53
CA SER A 69 5.56 6.37 2.70
C SER A 69 6.78 5.53 2.30
N MET A 70 6.68 4.19 2.35
CA MET A 70 7.77 3.28 1.98
C MET A 70 7.24 1.88 1.66
N ILE A 71 7.82 1.25 0.64
CA ILE A 71 7.64 -0.18 0.36
C ILE A 71 9.00 -0.89 0.34
N ARG A 72 9.06 -2.11 0.87
CA ARG A 72 10.23 -2.99 0.80
C ARG A 72 9.82 -4.44 0.58
N LEU A 73 10.73 -5.25 0.04
CA LEU A 73 10.58 -6.70 0.04
C LEU A 73 10.43 -7.21 1.48
N ALA A 74 9.48 -8.12 1.69
CA ALA A 74 9.34 -8.82 2.96
C ALA A 74 10.42 -9.92 3.03
N ASN A 75 11.08 -10.02 4.19
CA ASN A 75 12.02 -11.10 4.49
C ASN A 75 11.31 -12.40 4.86
#